data_AF-A0AAD4P9V1-F1
#
_entry.id   AF-A0AAD4P9V1-F1
#
_cell.length_a   1.000
_cell.length_b   1.000
_cell.length_c   1.000
_cell.angle_alpha   90.00
_cell.angle_beta   90.00
_cell.angle_gamma   90.00
#
_symmetry.space_group_name_H-M   'P 1'
#
loop_
_entity.id
_entity.type
_entity.pdbx_description
1 polymer ?
#
loop_
_entity_poly.entity_id
_entity_poly.type
_entity_poly.pdbx_seq_one_letter_code
_entity_poly.pdbx_strand_id
1 'polypeptide(L)'
;MGSGLPLLLLVALATLVSSCDAKLDVDNPIRLVGVGSDSSKINCQSFRVGVEANNLREWPTIPSYCKSYIKSYLTSKQYGLDIEAVVGAVTNYAVSFNKDYFLTDVFVFDVEETLLSNLKFLSSSEVNYGTIPFTMESYYAALLNSGATALEPILELYNTLIDEEGFQIILISEAPESLRQNLTTILETAGYKGWRQLILKGDADNGKTVAQYKSEKRTELVSRRYRIAGNIGDQWSDLTGENPGIRTFKVPNPVYYVY
;
A
#
# COMPACT_ATOMS: atom_id res chain seq x y z
N MET A 1 -56.66 49.29 54.61
CA MET A 1 -56.59 48.01 55.35
C MET A 1 -56.99 46.90 54.39
N GLY A 2 -56.14 45.91 54.16
CA GLY A 2 -56.47 44.77 53.30
C GLY A 2 -55.28 44.20 52.54
N SER A 3 -54.32 43.63 53.28
CA SER A 3 -53.44 42.51 52.92
C SER A 3 -53.16 42.23 51.44
N GLY A 4 -51.93 42.55 51.01
CA GLY A 4 -51.33 41.97 49.81
C GLY A 4 -50.97 40.50 50.04
N LEU A 5 -51.50 39.63 49.17
CA LEU A 5 -51.12 38.24 49.04
C LEU A 5 -50.17 38.13 47.83
N PRO A 6 -48.93 37.63 47.96
CA PRO A 6 -48.07 37.46 46.80
C PRO A 6 -48.53 36.24 46.00
N LEU A 7 -48.96 36.48 44.76
CA LEU A 7 -49.30 35.43 43.79
C LEU A 7 -48.00 34.71 43.40
N LEU A 8 -47.80 33.48 43.88
CA LEU A 8 -46.72 32.60 43.44
C LEU A 8 -46.86 32.35 41.93
N LEU A 9 -45.85 32.79 41.17
CA LEU A 9 -45.64 32.36 39.78
C LEU A 9 -45.20 30.88 39.81
N LEU A 10 -46.10 29.96 39.46
CA LEU A 10 -45.73 28.59 39.09
C LEU A 10 -45.22 28.62 37.64
N VAL A 11 -43.90 28.71 37.46
CA VAL A 11 -43.26 28.43 36.18
C VAL A 11 -43.18 26.91 36.04
N ALA A 12 -44.10 26.33 35.27
CA ALA A 12 -44.01 24.94 34.85
C ALA A 12 -42.88 24.83 33.80
N LEU A 13 -41.70 24.38 34.21
CA LEU A 13 -40.64 23.96 33.29
C LEU A 13 -41.11 22.66 32.60
N ALA A 14 -41.70 22.78 31.41
CA ALA A 14 -41.91 21.63 30.55
C ALA A 14 -40.54 21.18 30.03
N THR A 15 -39.95 20.18 30.68
CA THR A 15 -38.81 19.46 30.11
C THR A 15 -39.28 18.74 28.86
N LEU A 16 -38.93 19.30 27.69
CA LEU A 16 -38.98 18.57 26.42
C LEU A 16 -38.00 17.41 26.50
N VAL A 17 -38.48 16.25 26.94
CA VAL A 17 -37.82 14.98 26.65
C VAL A 17 -38.03 14.78 25.16
N SER A 18 -37.08 15.25 24.35
CA SER A 18 -36.94 14.81 22.98
C SER A 18 -36.62 13.31 23.06
N SER A 19 -37.64 12.46 22.95
CA SER A 19 -37.39 11.06 22.62
C SER A 19 -36.69 11.08 21.27
N CYS A 20 -35.39 10.78 21.27
CA CYS A 20 -34.73 10.30 20.08
C CYS A 20 -35.34 8.94 19.75
N ASP A 21 -36.53 8.96 19.13
CA ASP A 21 -37.01 7.83 18.35
C ASP A 21 -36.12 7.78 17.11
N ALA A 22 -34.94 7.18 17.26
CA ALA A 22 -34.16 6.69 16.14
C ALA A 22 -35.03 5.64 15.47
N LYS A 23 -35.84 6.06 14.48
CA LYS A 23 -36.55 5.16 13.59
C LYS A 23 -35.50 4.20 13.02
N LEU A 24 -35.62 2.93 13.38
CA LEU A 24 -34.89 1.85 12.76
C LEU A 24 -35.17 1.92 11.25
N ASP A 25 -34.14 2.28 10.49
CA ASP A 25 -34.19 2.27 9.03
C ASP A 25 -34.19 0.81 8.55
N VAL A 26 -35.40 0.29 8.34
CA VAL A 26 -35.67 -1.12 8.01
C VAL A 26 -35.28 -1.44 6.56
N ASP A 27 -35.11 -0.41 5.72
CA ASP A 27 -34.77 -0.55 4.30
C ASP A 27 -33.26 -0.49 4.05
N ASN A 28 -32.42 -0.46 5.09
CA ASN A 28 -30.98 -0.42 4.92
C ASN A 28 -30.45 -1.80 4.44
N PRO A 29 -30.02 -1.94 3.17
CA PRO A 29 -29.59 -3.22 2.60
C PRO A 29 -28.31 -3.76 3.26
N ILE A 30 -27.55 -2.91 3.96
CA ILE A 30 -26.34 -3.31 4.70
C ILE A 30 -26.70 -4.27 5.87
N ARG A 31 -27.92 -4.17 6.43
CA ARG A 31 -28.38 -5.08 7.50
C ARG A 31 -28.67 -6.51 7.01
N LEU A 32 -28.80 -6.71 5.70
CA LEU A 32 -29.00 -8.02 5.07
C LEU A 32 -27.70 -8.69 4.61
N VAL A 33 -26.54 -8.06 4.87
CA VAL A 33 -25.24 -8.69 4.64
C VAL A 33 -25.07 -9.80 5.67
N GLY A 34 -25.56 -10.99 5.32
CA GLY A 34 -25.49 -12.16 6.17
C GLY A 34 -24.05 -12.43 6.60
N VAL A 35 -23.83 -12.53 7.90
CA VAL A 35 -22.61 -13.08 8.46
C VAL A 35 -22.58 -14.54 8.01
N GLY A 36 -21.63 -14.89 7.14
CA GLY A 36 -21.45 -16.26 6.66
C GLY A 36 -21.42 -17.22 7.86
N SER A 37 -22.16 -18.32 7.75
CA SER A 37 -22.35 -19.32 8.81
C SER A 37 -21.02 -19.69 9.46
N ASP A 38 -21.00 -19.66 10.79
CA ASP A 38 -19.99 -20.13 11.74
C ASP A 38 -18.88 -21.01 11.10
N SER A 39 -17.89 -20.32 10.54
CA SER A 39 -16.71 -20.89 9.94
C SER A 39 -15.54 -20.21 10.63
N SER A 40 -14.76 -20.96 11.41
CA SER A 40 -13.51 -20.48 12.01
C SER A 40 -12.48 -20.01 10.99
N LYS A 41 -12.73 -20.25 9.69
CA LYS A 41 -11.92 -19.81 8.56
C LYS A 41 -12.49 -18.53 7.96
N ILE A 42 -11.63 -17.53 7.83
CA ILE A 42 -11.90 -16.35 7.02
C ILE A 42 -12.00 -16.76 5.53
N ASN A 43 -12.97 -16.21 4.80
CA ASN A 43 -13.04 -16.40 3.36
C ASN A 43 -11.76 -15.81 2.70
N CYS A 44 -11.21 -16.46 1.68
CA CYS A 44 -9.93 -16.04 1.08
C CYS A 44 -9.96 -14.68 0.39
N GLN A 45 -11.12 -14.26 -0.15
CA GLN A 45 -11.30 -12.91 -0.64
C GLN A 45 -11.33 -11.89 0.50
N SER A 46 -12.00 -12.21 1.61
CA SER A 46 -11.97 -11.39 2.83
C SER A 46 -10.57 -11.34 3.45
N PHE A 47 -9.81 -12.42 3.40
CA PHE A 47 -8.39 -12.44 3.79
C PHE A 47 -7.60 -11.46 2.93
N ARG A 48 -7.71 -11.55 1.60
CA ARG A 48 -7.05 -10.60 0.68
C ARG A 48 -7.40 -9.15 0.99
N VAL A 49 -8.69 -8.83 1.13
CA VAL A 49 -9.11 -7.48 1.50
C VAL A 49 -8.56 -7.07 2.86
N GLY A 50 -8.53 -7.99 3.84
CA GLY A 50 -7.98 -7.75 5.16
C GLY A 50 -6.47 -7.42 5.15
N VAL A 51 -5.68 -8.13 4.34
CA VAL A 51 -4.23 -7.83 4.20
C VAL A 51 -4.02 -6.52 3.44
N GLU A 52 -4.73 -6.29 2.33
CA GLU A 52 -4.59 -5.06 1.54
C GLU A 52 -5.04 -3.81 2.31
N ALA A 53 -6.06 -3.93 3.15
CA ALA A 53 -6.55 -2.84 4.01
C ALA A 53 -5.72 -2.65 5.30
N ASN A 54 -4.62 -3.39 5.47
CA ASN A 54 -3.79 -3.38 6.69
C ASN A 54 -4.54 -3.76 7.98
N ASN A 55 -5.61 -4.55 7.87
CA ASN A 55 -6.36 -5.07 9.02
C ASN A 55 -5.75 -6.38 9.54
N LEU A 56 -5.22 -7.19 8.62
CA LEU A 56 -4.47 -8.40 8.93
C LEU A 56 -2.97 -8.12 8.73
N ARG A 57 -2.19 -8.21 9.81
CA ARG A 57 -0.77 -7.83 9.86
C ARG A 57 0.07 -8.96 10.40
N GLU A 58 1.39 -8.88 10.16
CA GLU A 58 2.40 -9.77 10.76
C GLU A 58 2.09 -11.26 10.55
N TRP A 59 1.45 -11.59 9.44
CA TRP A 59 1.12 -12.97 9.11
C TRP A 59 2.35 -13.63 8.47
N PRO A 60 2.77 -14.82 8.95
CA PRO A 60 4.01 -15.45 8.50
C PRO A 60 3.89 -16.09 7.11
N THR A 61 2.69 -16.55 6.76
CA THR A 61 2.33 -17.16 5.48
C THR A 61 0.83 -16.95 5.24
N ILE A 62 0.39 -17.06 3.98
CA ILE A 62 -1.04 -17.08 3.69
C ILE A 62 -1.68 -18.33 4.32
N PRO A 63 -2.98 -18.30 4.68
CA PRO A 63 -3.68 -19.52 5.06
C PRO A 63 -3.57 -20.58 3.95
N SER A 64 -3.11 -21.79 4.28
CA SER A 64 -2.83 -22.83 3.28
C SER A 64 -4.04 -23.18 2.40
N TYR A 65 -5.25 -23.10 2.95
CA TYR A 65 -6.50 -23.31 2.22
C TYR A 65 -6.84 -22.17 1.22
N CYS A 66 -6.16 -21.02 1.32
CA CYS A 66 -6.29 -19.91 0.38
C CYS A 66 -5.32 -19.95 -0.80
N LYS A 67 -4.42 -20.94 -0.86
CA LYS A 67 -3.46 -21.08 -1.95
C LYS A 67 -4.10 -21.01 -3.34
N SER A 68 -5.15 -21.80 -3.56
CA SER A 68 -5.81 -21.86 -4.88
C SER A 68 -6.43 -20.51 -5.24
N TYR A 69 -7.00 -19.80 -4.25
CA TYR A 69 -7.53 -18.46 -4.46
C TYR A 69 -6.42 -17.45 -4.82
N ILE A 70 -5.32 -17.41 -4.07
CA ILE A 70 -4.20 -16.49 -4.33
C ILE A 70 -3.57 -16.76 -5.69
N LYS A 71 -3.33 -18.04 -6.03
CA LYS A 71 -2.88 -18.44 -7.37
C LYS A 71 -3.84 -17.91 -8.45
N SER A 72 -5.14 -18.16 -8.30
CA SER A 72 -6.14 -17.71 -9.28
C SER A 72 -6.17 -16.20 -9.41
N TYR A 73 -6.08 -15.46 -8.29
CA TYR A 73 -6.07 -14.00 -8.28
C TYR A 73 -4.88 -13.44 -9.08
N LEU A 74 -3.65 -13.84 -8.75
CA LEU A 74 -2.43 -13.29 -9.36
C LEU A 74 -2.32 -13.54 -10.87
N THR A 75 -2.98 -14.59 -11.37
CA THR A 75 -3.02 -14.92 -12.81
C THR A 75 -4.34 -14.52 -13.47
N SER A 76 -5.21 -13.78 -12.78
CA SER A 76 -6.52 -13.38 -13.29
C SER A 76 -6.53 -11.97 -13.83
N LYS A 77 -7.58 -11.66 -14.58
CA LYS A 77 -7.92 -10.28 -14.95
C LYS A 77 -8.16 -9.40 -13.73
N GLN A 78 -8.59 -9.94 -12.59
CA GLN A 78 -8.85 -9.13 -11.40
C GLN A 78 -7.58 -8.49 -10.86
N TYR A 79 -6.45 -9.20 -10.84
CA TYR A 79 -5.18 -8.61 -10.45
C TYR A 79 -4.78 -7.46 -11.39
N GLY A 80 -4.93 -7.67 -12.70
CA GLY A 80 -4.72 -6.60 -13.70
C GLY A 80 -5.62 -5.38 -13.47
N LEU A 81 -6.92 -5.58 -13.23
CA LEU A 81 -7.87 -4.50 -12.93
C LEU A 81 -7.54 -3.76 -11.63
N ASP A 82 -7.10 -4.48 -10.59
CA ASP A 82 -6.70 -3.87 -9.32
C ASP A 82 -5.43 -3.03 -9.51
N ILE A 83 -4.48 -3.47 -10.35
CA ILE A 83 -3.29 -2.69 -10.75
C ILE A 83 -3.69 -1.46 -11.57
N GLU A 84 -4.57 -1.61 -12.57
CA GLU A 84 -5.08 -0.50 -13.39
C GLU A 84 -5.78 0.57 -12.55
N ALA A 85 -6.49 0.17 -11.49
CA ALA A 85 -7.10 1.10 -10.55
C ALA A 85 -6.05 1.94 -9.80
N VAL A 86 -4.92 1.34 -9.41
CA VAL A 86 -3.78 2.06 -8.83
C VAL A 86 -3.17 3.02 -9.86
N VAL A 87 -2.90 2.53 -11.08
CA VAL A 87 -2.35 3.35 -12.17
C VAL A 87 -3.22 4.56 -12.44
N GLY A 88 -4.53 4.36 -12.67
CA GLY A 88 -5.47 5.45 -12.91
C GLY A 88 -5.54 6.45 -11.75
N ALA A 89 -5.44 5.98 -10.49
CA ALA A 89 -5.39 6.87 -9.34
C ALA A 89 -4.12 7.72 -9.29
N VAL A 90 -2.96 7.14 -9.65
CA VAL A 90 -1.69 7.87 -9.72
C VAL A 90 -1.70 8.86 -10.87
N THR A 91 -2.08 8.46 -12.08
CA THR A 91 -2.12 9.33 -13.27
C THR A 91 -3.01 10.54 -13.04
N ASN A 92 -4.24 10.34 -12.55
CA ASN A 92 -5.15 11.45 -12.26
C ASN A 92 -4.61 12.41 -11.20
N TYR A 93 -3.89 11.88 -10.21
CA TYR A 93 -3.25 12.69 -9.19
C TYR A 93 -2.05 13.48 -9.75
N ALA A 94 -1.20 12.84 -10.56
CA ALA A 94 -0.02 13.45 -11.14
C ALA A 94 -0.36 14.64 -12.05
N VAL A 95 -1.34 14.46 -12.95
CA VAL A 95 -1.81 15.51 -13.90
C VAL A 95 -2.29 16.77 -13.17
N SER A 96 -2.91 16.60 -12.00
CA SER A 96 -3.47 17.70 -11.22
C SER A 96 -2.52 18.23 -10.13
N PHE A 97 -1.32 17.66 -10.01
CA PHE A 97 -0.40 18.00 -8.95
C PHE A 97 0.28 19.36 -9.19
N ASN A 98 0.08 20.29 -8.27
CA ASN A 98 0.70 21.61 -8.35
C ASN A 98 2.18 21.55 -7.90
N LYS A 99 3.08 21.52 -8.89
CA LYS A 99 4.52 21.44 -8.64
C LYS A 99 5.07 22.68 -7.93
N ASP A 100 6.06 22.45 -7.07
CA ASP A 100 6.78 23.50 -6.39
C ASP A 100 7.79 24.14 -7.33
N TYR A 101 7.94 25.45 -7.25
CA TYR A 101 8.96 26.15 -8.04
C TYR A 101 10.37 26.03 -7.43
N PHE A 102 10.47 25.86 -6.11
CA PHE A 102 11.74 25.89 -5.37
C PHE A 102 12.20 24.51 -4.89
N LEU A 103 11.31 23.53 -4.84
CA LEU A 103 11.61 22.17 -4.42
C LEU A 103 11.63 21.21 -5.61
N THR A 104 12.38 20.13 -5.47
CA THR A 104 12.36 19.06 -6.47
C THR A 104 11.26 18.07 -6.14
N ASP A 105 10.17 18.11 -6.91
CA ASP A 105 9.08 17.15 -6.78
C ASP A 105 9.46 15.78 -7.32
N VAL A 106 9.30 14.75 -6.50
CA VAL A 106 9.66 13.37 -6.82
C VAL A 106 8.51 12.40 -6.57
N PHE A 107 8.47 11.35 -7.37
CA PHE A 107 7.78 10.12 -7.01
C PHE A 107 8.80 9.13 -6.44
N VAL A 108 8.42 8.52 -5.31
CA VAL A 108 9.16 7.40 -4.72
C VAL A 108 8.47 6.10 -5.11
N PHE A 109 9.26 5.13 -5.55
CA PHE A 109 8.80 3.77 -5.83
C PHE A 109 9.59 2.78 -4.98
N ASP A 110 8.87 1.83 -4.39
CA ASP A 110 9.41 0.51 -4.08
C ASP A 110 9.77 -0.26 -5.37
N VAL A 111 10.56 -1.32 -5.28
CA VAL A 111 11.02 -2.12 -6.42
C VAL A 111 10.36 -3.51 -6.47
N GLU A 112 10.40 -4.26 -5.39
CA GLU A 112 10.00 -5.68 -5.34
C GLU A 112 8.47 -5.85 -5.34
N GLU A 113 7.92 -6.54 -6.34
CA GLU A 113 6.45 -6.65 -6.56
C GLU A 113 5.71 -5.31 -6.74
N THR A 114 6.44 -4.20 -6.83
CA THR A 114 5.96 -2.88 -7.23
C THR A 114 6.34 -2.55 -8.68
N LEU A 115 7.63 -2.59 -9.01
CA LEU A 115 8.14 -2.38 -10.38
C LEU A 115 8.40 -3.72 -11.08
N LEU A 116 9.05 -4.62 -10.36
CA LEU A 116 9.48 -5.92 -10.84
C LEU A 116 8.57 -7.01 -10.29
N SER A 117 8.15 -7.96 -11.12
CA SER A 117 7.50 -9.17 -10.63
C SER A 117 8.43 -10.37 -10.60
N ASN A 118 8.50 -11.02 -9.43
CA ASN A 118 9.18 -12.30 -9.25
C ASN A 118 8.17 -13.46 -9.13
N LEU A 119 7.04 -13.37 -9.86
CA LEU A 119 5.97 -14.37 -9.82
C LEU A 119 6.47 -15.81 -10.07
N LYS A 120 7.54 -16.00 -10.86
CA LYS A 120 8.14 -17.32 -11.08
C LYS A 120 8.70 -17.92 -9.78
N PHE A 121 9.38 -17.13 -8.96
CA PHE A 121 9.82 -17.56 -7.64
C PHE A 121 8.64 -17.75 -6.69
N LEU A 122 7.72 -16.79 -6.64
CA LEU A 122 6.56 -16.84 -5.74
C LEU A 122 5.63 -18.04 -6.04
N SER A 123 5.53 -18.47 -7.30
CA SER A 123 4.75 -19.63 -7.74
C SER A 123 5.49 -20.97 -7.69
N SER A 124 6.79 -20.95 -7.37
CA SER A 124 7.62 -22.16 -7.29
C SER A 124 7.13 -23.10 -6.18
N SER A 125 7.61 -24.35 -6.18
CA SER A 125 7.37 -25.28 -5.07
C SER A 125 8.03 -24.84 -3.75
N GLU A 126 9.00 -23.93 -3.80
CA GLU A 126 9.72 -23.43 -2.61
C GLU A 126 8.90 -22.41 -1.83
N VAL A 127 8.12 -21.57 -2.53
CA VAL A 127 7.28 -20.52 -1.91
C VAL A 127 5.79 -20.90 -1.94
N ASN A 128 5.37 -21.63 -2.98
CA ASN A 128 4.04 -22.18 -3.19
C ASN A 128 2.93 -21.13 -2.94
N TYR A 129 3.07 -19.98 -3.61
CA TYR A 129 2.18 -18.82 -3.51
C TYR A 129 2.06 -18.24 -2.10
N GLY A 130 3.15 -18.26 -1.32
CA GLY A 130 3.21 -17.67 0.02
C GLY A 130 2.72 -18.59 1.14
N THR A 131 2.49 -19.87 0.84
CA THR A 131 2.14 -20.87 1.87
C THR A 131 3.36 -21.44 2.59
N ILE A 132 4.54 -21.26 2.00
CA ILE A 132 5.83 -21.68 2.57
C ILE A 132 6.65 -20.40 2.81
N PRO A 133 7.20 -20.21 4.01
CA PRO A 133 8.01 -19.02 4.31
C PRO A 133 9.32 -19.04 3.52
N PHE A 134 9.81 -17.87 3.15
CA PHE A 134 11.09 -17.68 2.45
C PHE A 134 11.85 -16.48 3.05
N THR A 135 13.12 -16.33 2.68
CA THR A 135 13.96 -15.18 3.10
C THR A 135 14.20 -14.24 1.94
N MET A 136 14.46 -12.96 2.23
CA MET A 136 14.87 -12.01 1.17
C MET A 136 16.16 -12.44 0.45
N GLU A 137 17.05 -13.16 1.13
CA GLU A 137 18.21 -13.79 0.50
C GLU A 137 17.80 -14.78 -0.61
N SER A 138 16.88 -15.70 -0.31
CA SER A 138 16.35 -16.63 -1.32
C SER A 138 15.58 -15.94 -2.43
N TYR A 139 14.85 -14.86 -2.11
CA TYR A 139 14.14 -14.04 -3.09
C TYR A 139 15.11 -13.40 -4.09
N TYR A 140 16.17 -12.74 -3.61
CA TYR A 140 17.16 -12.10 -4.47
C TYR A 140 17.98 -13.13 -5.25
N ALA A 141 18.34 -14.27 -4.64
CA ALA A 141 19.00 -15.35 -5.36
C ALA A 141 18.15 -15.83 -6.55
N ALA A 142 16.84 -15.99 -6.35
CA ALA A 142 15.92 -16.35 -7.43
C ALA A 142 15.80 -15.23 -8.48
N LEU A 143 15.65 -13.97 -8.04
CA LEU A 143 15.57 -12.79 -8.91
C LEU A 143 16.77 -12.72 -9.89
N LEU A 144 17.97 -12.95 -9.37
CA LEU A 144 19.21 -12.95 -10.15
C LEU A 144 19.29 -14.12 -11.14
N ASN A 145 18.76 -15.29 -10.77
CA ASN A 145 18.82 -16.50 -11.58
C ASN A 145 17.77 -16.54 -12.70
N SER A 146 16.54 -16.11 -12.41
CA SER A 146 15.43 -16.22 -13.36
C SER A 146 15.13 -14.93 -14.13
N GLY A 147 15.71 -13.81 -13.70
CA GLY A 147 15.23 -12.48 -14.04
C GLY A 147 13.88 -12.18 -13.37
N ALA A 148 13.51 -10.90 -13.38
CA ALA A 148 12.14 -10.44 -13.16
C ALA A 148 11.62 -9.76 -14.43
N THR A 149 10.30 -9.80 -14.58
CA THR A 149 9.60 -9.03 -15.62
C THR A 149 9.09 -7.74 -15.03
N ALA A 150 8.90 -6.72 -15.87
CA ALA A 150 8.16 -5.54 -15.44
C ALA A 150 6.72 -5.93 -15.09
N LEU A 151 6.14 -5.23 -14.11
CA LEU A 151 4.70 -5.06 -14.03
C LEU A 151 4.30 -4.04 -15.10
N GLU A 152 3.94 -4.51 -16.30
CA GLU A 152 3.76 -3.67 -17.49
C GLU A 152 2.91 -2.40 -17.28
N PRO A 153 1.73 -2.43 -16.61
CA PRO A 153 0.96 -1.20 -16.39
C PRO A 153 1.68 -0.19 -15.48
N ILE A 154 2.53 -0.66 -14.56
CA ILE A 154 3.37 0.20 -13.72
C ILE A 154 4.56 0.75 -14.52
N LEU A 155 5.12 -0.01 -15.46
CA LEU A 155 6.14 0.48 -16.39
C LEU A 155 5.61 1.62 -17.27
N GLU A 156 4.40 1.46 -17.82
CA GLU A 156 3.72 2.53 -18.56
C GLU A 156 3.54 3.78 -17.69
N LEU A 157 2.99 3.62 -16.48
CA LEU A 157 2.86 4.72 -15.51
C LEU A 157 4.19 5.39 -15.20
N TYR A 158 5.23 4.60 -14.92
CA TYR A 158 6.57 5.09 -14.59
C TYR A 158 7.12 5.97 -15.70
N ASN A 159 6.99 5.54 -16.96
CA ASN A 159 7.43 6.32 -18.12
C ASN A 159 6.58 7.58 -18.30
N THR A 160 5.25 7.50 -18.19
CA THR A 160 4.36 8.67 -18.25
C THR A 160 4.72 9.71 -17.17
N LEU A 161 5.01 9.28 -15.94
CA LEU A 161 5.42 10.19 -14.87
C LEU A 161 6.69 10.98 -15.21
N ILE A 162 7.63 10.38 -15.95
CA ILE A 162 8.87 11.03 -16.37
C ILE A 162 8.64 11.89 -17.61
N ASP A 163 8.12 11.29 -18.67
CA ASP A 163 8.14 11.85 -20.02
C ASP A 163 7.03 12.88 -20.25
N GLU A 164 5.84 12.62 -19.71
CA GLU A 164 4.67 13.48 -19.89
C GLU A 164 4.50 14.42 -18.70
N GLU A 165 4.58 13.86 -17.50
CA GLU A 165 4.35 14.65 -16.29
C GLU A 165 5.61 15.32 -15.76
N GLY A 166 6.81 14.96 -16.20
CA GLY A 166 8.07 15.64 -15.84
C GLY A 166 8.48 15.49 -14.37
N PHE A 167 8.12 14.39 -13.71
CA PHE A 167 8.60 14.06 -12.36
C PHE A 167 9.97 13.39 -12.41
N GLN A 168 10.75 13.59 -11.35
CA GLN A 168 11.92 12.75 -11.10
C GLN A 168 11.50 11.54 -10.26
N ILE A 169 12.05 10.36 -10.59
CA ILE A 169 11.76 9.13 -9.85
C ILE A 169 12.92 8.77 -8.91
N ILE A 170 12.60 8.38 -7.68
CA ILE A 170 13.55 7.82 -6.73
C ILE A 170 13.10 6.42 -6.36
N LEU A 171 14.01 5.46 -6.43
CA LEU A 171 13.75 4.07 -6.07
C LEU A 171 14.30 3.81 -4.67
N ILE A 172 13.51 3.20 -3.79
CA ILE A 172 13.93 2.74 -2.47
C ILE A 172 13.61 1.26 -2.35
N SER A 173 14.65 0.42 -2.43
CA SER A 173 14.54 -1.03 -2.36
C SER A 173 15.16 -1.55 -1.07
N GLU A 174 14.69 -2.73 -0.68
CA GLU A 174 15.28 -3.51 0.41
C GLU A 174 16.52 -4.29 0.03
N ALA A 175 16.89 -4.30 -1.25
CA ALA A 175 18.03 -5.07 -1.71
C ALA A 175 19.29 -4.56 -0.99
N PRO A 176 20.21 -5.46 -0.62
CA PRO A 176 21.49 -5.05 -0.07
C PRO A 176 22.28 -4.27 -1.13
N GLU A 177 23.03 -3.27 -0.69
CA GLU A 177 23.87 -2.40 -1.52
C GLU A 177 24.83 -3.20 -2.42
N SER A 178 25.27 -4.38 -1.98
CA SER A 178 26.10 -5.30 -2.75
C SER A 178 25.45 -5.78 -4.07
N LEU A 179 24.12 -5.72 -4.19
CA LEU A 179 23.38 -6.09 -5.40
C LEU A 179 23.11 -4.90 -6.33
N ARG A 180 23.63 -3.70 -6.05
CA ARG A 180 23.35 -2.49 -6.84
C ARG A 180 23.50 -2.69 -8.34
N GLN A 181 24.63 -3.23 -8.76
CA GLN A 181 24.91 -3.40 -10.19
C GLN A 181 23.95 -4.40 -10.83
N ASN A 182 23.70 -5.53 -10.16
CA ASN A 182 22.78 -6.54 -10.65
C ASN A 182 21.35 -6.01 -10.76
N LEU A 183 20.85 -5.34 -9.72
CA LEU A 183 19.49 -4.81 -9.70
C LEU A 183 19.31 -3.69 -10.72
N THR A 184 20.32 -2.84 -10.90
CA THR A 184 20.33 -1.82 -11.97
C THR A 184 20.15 -2.47 -13.34
N THR A 185 20.94 -3.51 -13.65
CA THR A 185 20.81 -4.23 -14.92
C THR A 185 19.45 -4.88 -15.11
N ILE A 186 18.88 -5.46 -14.05
CA ILE A 186 17.54 -6.07 -14.09
C ILE A 186 16.47 -5.01 -14.39
N LEU A 187 16.50 -3.88 -13.68
CA LEU A 187 15.58 -2.76 -13.90
C LEU A 187 15.67 -2.22 -15.33
N GLU A 188 16.88 -1.97 -15.83
CA GLU A 188 17.09 -1.45 -17.20
C GLU A 188 16.63 -2.45 -18.27
N THR A 189 16.86 -3.75 -18.03
CA THR A 189 16.40 -4.82 -18.93
C THR A 189 14.89 -4.95 -18.93
N ALA A 190 14.26 -4.75 -17.77
CA ALA A 190 12.81 -4.70 -17.62
C ALA A 190 12.19 -3.41 -18.21
N GLY A 191 13.01 -2.45 -18.64
CA GLY A 191 12.56 -1.23 -19.31
C GLY A 191 12.52 0.01 -18.41
N TYR A 192 12.70 -0.13 -17.10
CA TYR A 192 12.79 1.00 -16.18
C TYR A 192 14.12 1.72 -16.37
N LYS A 193 14.09 3.02 -16.67
CA LYS A 193 15.29 3.85 -16.90
C LYS A 193 15.07 5.26 -16.37
N GLY A 194 16.13 6.06 -16.27
CA GLY A 194 16.01 7.49 -15.97
C GLY A 194 15.63 7.84 -14.52
N TRP A 195 15.68 6.88 -13.59
CA TRP A 195 15.53 7.21 -12.17
C TRP A 195 16.67 8.12 -11.71
N ARG A 196 16.35 9.05 -10.81
CA ARG A 196 17.29 10.02 -10.26
C ARG A 196 18.27 9.38 -9.27
N GLN A 197 17.75 8.47 -8.44
CA GLN A 197 18.51 7.80 -7.39
C GLN A 197 17.93 6.40 -7.12
N LEU A 198 18.80 5.41 -6.93
CA LEU A 198 18.46 4.08 -6.40
C LEU A 198 19.05 3.96 -4.99
N ILE A 199 18.21 3.79 -3.98
CA ILE A 199 18.60 3.69 -2.56
C ILE A 199 18.39 2.25 -2.11
N LEU A 200 19.46 1.63 -1.62
CA LEU A 200 19.53 0.23 -1.21
C LEU A 200 20.01 0.14 0.25
N LYS A 201 19.76 -1.00 0.90
CA LYS A 201 20.15 -1.23 2.29
C LYS A 201 21.67 -1.36 2.42
N GLY A 202 22.28 -0.48 3.20
CA GLY A 202 23.70 -0.56 3.56
C GLY A 202 23.92 -1.14 4.95
N ASP A 203 25.20 -1.29 5.36
CA ASP A 203 25.56 -1.83 6.67
C ASP A 203 24.96 -1.05 7.85
N ALA A 204 24.78 0.27 7.68
CA ALA A 204 24.17 1.15 8.68
C ALA A 204 22.66 0.90 8.89
N ASP A 205 22.03 0.10 8.03
CA ASP A 205 20.62 -0.24 8.08
C ASP A 205 20.38 -1.64 8.69
N ASN A 206 21.45 -2.35 9.07
CA ASN A 206 21.37 -3.65 9.72
C ASN A 206 20.58 -3.58 11.03
N GLY A 207 19.62 -4.49 11.19
CA GLY A 207 18.75 -4.58 12.37
C GLY A 207 17.54 -3.64 12.36
N LYS A 208 17.39 -2.77 11.35
CA LYS A 208 16.17 -1.97 11.17
C LYS A 208 15.06 -2.80 10.54
N THR A 209 13.82 -2.54 10.93
CA THR A 209 12.67 -3.02 10.16
C THR A 209 12.61 -2.30 8.82
N VAL A 210 11.82 -2.81 7.88
CA VAL A 210 11.70 -2.21 6.55
C VAL A 210 11.06 -0.84 6.63
N ALA A 211 9.98 -0.72 7.41
CA ALA A 211 9.29 0.53 7.64
C ALA A 211 10.23 1.58 8.24
N GLN A 212 11.07 1.20 9.21
CA GLN A 212 12.08 2.10 9.79
C GLN A 212 13.08 2.57 8.75
N TYR A 213 13.71 1.64 8.02
CA TYR A 213 14.67 1.95 6.97
C TYR A 213 14.06 2.88 5.90
N LYS A 214 12.91 2.51 5.31
CA LYS A 214 12.28 3.32 4.25
C LYS A 214 11.81 4.68 4.76
N SER A 215 11.30 4.75 5.99
CA SER A 215 10.97 6.02 6.66
C SER A 215 12.18 6.94 6.77
N GLU A 216 13.32 6.44 7.26
CA GLU A 216 14.55 7.23 7.37
C GLU A 216 15.05 7.70 6.00
N LYS A 217 15.03 6.85 4.98
CA LYS A 217 15.46 7.24 3.63
C LYS A 217 14.56 8.31 3.01
N ARG A 218 13.25 8.27 3.25
CA ARG A 218 12.35 9.36 2.85
C ARG A 218 12.61 10.65 3.64
N THR A 219 12.90 10.56 4.94
CA THR A 219 13.31 11.73 5.75
C THR A 219 14.62 12.34 5.23
N GLU A 220 15.61 11.53 4.84
CA GLU A 220 16.86 11.98 4.20
C GLU A 220 16.62 12.66 2.85
N LEU A 221 15.56 12.28 2.11
CA LEU A 221 15.19 12.97 0.87
C LEU A 221 14.60 14.35 1.16
N VAL A 222 13.67 14.45 2.12
CA VAL A 222 13.06 15.72 2.50
C VAL A 222 14.10 16.71 3.03
N SER A 223 15.06 16.24 3.84
CA SER A 223 16.16 17.10 4.33
C SER A 223 17.04 17.64 3.20
N ARG A 224 17.10 16.94 2.07
CA ARG A 224 17.78 17.34 0.83
C ARG A 224 16.90 18.16 -0.12
N ARG A 225 15.80 18.75 0.37
CA ARG A 225 14.87 19.61 -0.40
C ARG A 225 14.07 18.89 -1.49
N TYR A 226 13.99 17.57 -1.43
CA TYR A 226 12.99 16.85 -2.23
C TYR A 226 11.61 16.98 -1.60
N ARG A 227 10.58 17.20 -2.43
CA ARG A 227 9.18 17.11 -2.01
C ARG A 227 8.59 15.84 -2.62
N ILE A 228 8.25 14.87 -1.77
CA ILE A 228 7.73 13.57 -2.23
C ILE A 228 6.27 13.77 -2.62
N ALA A 229 6.01 13.95 -3.91
CA ALA A 229 4.68 14.16 -4.48
C ALA A 229 3.82 12.91 -4.32
N GLY A 230 4.39 11.74 -4.61
CA GLY A 230 3.74 10.45 -4.43
C GLY A 230 4.71 9.35 -4.01
N ASN A 231 4.18 8.34 -3.35
CA ASN A 231 4.92 7.16 -2.91
C ASN A 231 4.13 5.89 -3.22
N ILE A 232 4.73 4.97 -3.97
CA ILE A 232 4.08 3.79 -4.53
C ILE A 232 4.84 2.55 -4.05
N GLY A 233 4.12 1.58 -3.49
CA GLY A 233 4.70 0.33 -3.00
C GLY A 233 3.68 -0.76 -2.74
N ASP A 234 4.14 -2.00 -2.70
CA ASP A 234 3.31 -3.20 -2.54
C ASP A 234 3.14 -3.60 -1.06
N GLN A 235 3.87 -2.98 -0.14
CA GLN A 235 3.75 -3.19 1.30
C GLN A 235 3.38 -1.91 2.05
N TRP A 236 2.72 -2.07 3.20
CA TRP A 236 2.45 -0.92 4.07
C TRP A 236 3.72 -0.36 4.72
N SER A 237 4.80 -1.15 4.82
CA SER A 237 6.13 -0.68 5.22
C SER A 237 6.71 0.38 4.27
N ASP A 238 6.30 0.39 3.00
CA ASP A 238 6.79 1.35 2.01
C ASP A 238 6.11 2.71 2.16
N LEU A 239 4.89 2.70 2.70
CA LEU A 239 3.93 3.79 2.64
C LEU A 239 3.67 4.44 4.00
N THR A 240 4.26 3.91 5.08
CA THR A 240 4.03 4.37 6.46
C THR A 240 5.33 4.85 7.12
N GLY A 241 5.19 5.54 8.26
CA GLY A 241 6.30 6.19 8.95
C GLY A 241 6.37 7.69 8.64
N GLU A 242 7.54 8.29 8.85
CA GLU A 242 7.77 9.69 8.53
C GLU A 242 7.89 9.91 7.02
N ASN A 243 7.49 11.12 6.60
CA ASN A 243 7.58 11.57 5.21
C ASN A 243 7.04 10.53 4.20
N PRO A 244 5.81 9.99 4.37
CA PRO A 244 5.25 8.98 3.48
C PRO A 244 5.00 9.50 2.06
N GLY A 245 5.13 10.81 1.84
CA GLY A 245 4.71 11.50 0.61
C GLY A 245 3.41 12.27 0.82
N ILE A 246 3.11 13.19 -0.09
CA ILE A 246 1.83 13.93 -0.06
C ILE A 246 0.65 12.97 -0.29
N ARG A 247 0.86 11.94 -1.12
CA ARG A 247 -0.09 10.84 -1.30
C ARG A 247 0.63 9.51 -1.44
N THR A 248 0.04 8.46 -0.88
CA THR A 248 0.53 7.08 -0.99
C THR A 248 -0.40 6.23 -1.85
N PHE A 249 0.17 5.22 -2.51
CA PHE A 249 -0.55 4.32 -3.41
C PHE A 249 -0.06 2.88 -3.18
N LYS A 250 -1.00 2.00 -2.83
CA LYS A 250 -0.72 0.60 -2.47
C LYS A 250 -0.95 -0.31 -3.68
N VAL A 251 0.12 -0.91 -4.17
CA VAL A 251 0.07 -1.99 -5.16
C VAL A 251 -0.37 -3.28 -4.44
N PRO A 252 -1.29 -4.08 -4.99
CA PRO A 252 -1.73 -5.31 -4.33
C PRO A 252 -0.61 -6.36 -4.25
N ASN A 253 -0.37 -6.90 -3.06
CA ASN A 253 0.48 -8.06 -2.87
C ASN A 253 -0.05 -8.92 -1.71
N PRO A 254 -0.79 -10.00 -2.03
CA PRO A 254 -1.33 -10.87 -1.00
C PRO A 254 -0.45 -12.12 -0.75
N VAL A 255 0.80 -12.15 -1.22
CA VAL A 255 1.68 -13.34 -1.16
C VAL A 255 2.55 -13.36 0.08
N TYR A 256 3.08 -12.20 0.48
CA TYR A 256 3.89 -12.07 1.68
C TYR A 256 3.61 -10.75 2.41
N TYR A 257 4.09 -10.66 3.65
CA TYR A 257 4.02 -9.45 4.47
C TYR A 257 5.42 -9.08 4.95
N VAL A 258 5.76 -7.81 4.84
CA VAL A 258 7.01 -7.26 5.38
C VAL A 258 6.71 -5.99 6.18
N TYR A 259 7.48 -5.79 7.25
CA TYR A 259 7.37 -4.65 8.16
C TYR A 259 8.74 -4.10 8.57
#